data_AF-R6ASG8-F1
#
_entry.id   AF-R6ASG8-F1
#
_cell.length_a   1.000
_cell.length_b   1.000
_cell.length_c   1.000
_cell.angle_alpha   90.00
_cell.angle_beta   90.00
_cell.angle_gamma   90.00
#
_symmetry.space_group_name_H-M   'P 1'
#
loop_
_entity.id
_entity.type
_entity.pdbx_description
1 polymer ?
#
loop_
_entity_poly.entity_id
_entity_poly.type
_entity_poly.pdbx_seq_one_letter_code
_entity_poly.pdbx_strand_id
1 'polypeptide(L)' 'MEAVIELQTKRLILREYTHADFDALYEILSDAETMKHSEEPYDSDGVRLWIEWNLESYKDFGFGL' A
#
# COMPACT_ATOMS: atom_id res chain seq x y z
N MET A 1 4.52 3.36 -23.60
CA MET A 1 3.99 2.74 -22.38
C MET A 1 5.19 2.58 -21.48
N GLU A 2 5.25 3.31 -20.36
CA GLU A 2 6.29 3.08 -19.35
C GLU A 2 6.12 1.67 -18.80
N ALA A 3 7.23 0.95 -18.68
CA ALA A 3 7.22 -0.40 -18.16
C ALA A 3 6.95 -0.32 -16.66
N VAL A 4 5.81 -0.85 -16.21
CA VAL A 4 5.56 -1.10 -14.79
C VAL A 4 6.59 -2.11 -14.31
N ILE A 5 7.42 -1.72 -13.34
CA ILE A 5 8.42 -2.63 -12.76
C ILE A 5 7.69 -3.56 -11.79
N GLU A 6 7.30 -4.74 -12.27
CA GLU A 6 6.72 -5.79 -11.44
C GLU A 6 7.79 -6.82 -11.05
N LEU A 7 8.00 -7.02 -9.74
CA LEU A 7 8.85 -8.11 -9.24
C LEU A 7 7.96 -9.32 -8.97
N GLN A 8 8.25 -10.45 -9.60
CA GLN A 8 7.40 -11.64 -9.51
C GLN A 8 8.16 -12.91 -9.17
N THR A 9 7.48 -13.80 -8.46
CA THR A 9 7.88 -15.19 -8.24
C THR A 9 6.78 -16.10 -8.77
N LYS A 10 6.94 -17.43 -8.65
CA LYS A 10 5.88 -18.38 -9.01
C LYS A 10 4.56 -18.21 -8.25
N ARG A 11 4.56 -17.50 -7.11
CA ARG A 11 3.39 -17.40 -6.22
C ARG A 11 2.95 -15.98 -5.90
N LEU A 12 3.79 -14.98 -6.14
CA LEU A 12 3.58 -13.62 -5.68
C LEU A 12 4.05 -12.62 -6.73
N ILE A 13 3.32 -11.51 -6.81
CA ILE A 13 3.67 -10.32 -7.58
C ILE A 13 3.78 -9.18 -6.58
N LEU A 14 4.88 -8.45 -6.65
CA LEU A 14 5.05 -7.13 -6.05
C LEU A 14 4.84 -6.10 -7.15
N ARG A 15 3.85 -5.25 -6.95
CA ARG A 15 3.42 -4.19 -7.87
C ARG A 15 3.14 -2.93 -7.05
N GLU A 16 3.09 -1.80 -7.74
CA GLU A 16 2.56 -0.56 -7.15
C GLU A 16 1.11 -0.75 -6.71
N TYR A 17 0.74 -0.05 -5.64
CA TYR A 17 -0.66 0.07 -5.25
C TYR A 17 -1.49 0.75 -6.31
N THR A 18 -2.79 0.52 -6.23
CA THR A 18 -3.83 1.27 -6.94
C THR A 18 -4.92 1.63 -5.95
N HIS A 19 -5.77 2.60 -6.28
CA HIS A 19 -6.92 2.91 -5.43
C HIS A 19 -7.91 1.73 -5.29
N ALA A 20 -7.86 0.74 -6.18
CA ALA A 20 -8.67 -0.48 -6.08
C ALA A 20 -8.23 -1.39 -4.91
N ASP A 21 -7.03 -1.17 -4.35
CA ASP A 21 -6.53 -1.93 -3.21
C ASP A 21 -7.08 -1.43 -1.87
N PHE A 22 -7.89 -0.36 -1.87
CA PHE A 22 -8.41 0.27 -0.66
C PHE A 22 -9.11 -0.71 0.29
N ASP A 23 -10.04 -1.54 -0.21
CA ASP A 23 -10.81 -2.42 0.68
C ASP A 23 -9.90 -3.45 1.38
N ALA A 24 -8.97 -4.06 0.63
CA ALA A 24 -8.02 -5.02 1.18
C ALA A 24 -7.01 -4.36 2.15
N LEU A 25 -6.53 -3.16 1.83
CA LEU A 25 -5.65 -2.41 2.71
C LEU A 25 -6.38 -1.92 3.95
N TYR A 26 -7.66 -1.55 3.85
CA TYR A 26 -8.47 -1.14 4.99
C TYR A 26 -8.67 -2.28 5.98
N GLU A 27 -8.95 -3.49 5.52
CA GLU A 27 -9.04 -4.68 6.39
C GLU A 27 -7.76 -4.91 7.21
N ILE A 28 -6.58 -4.60 6.64
CA ILE A 28 -5.29 -4.79 7.31
C ILE A 28 -4.93 -3.58 8.18
N LEU A 29 -4.98 -2.37 7.63
CA LEU A 29 -4.45 -1.18 8.28
C LEU A 29 -5.41 -0.59 9.33
N SER A 30 -6.68 -0.98 9.34
CA SER A 30 -7.62 -0.59 10.41
C SER A 30 -7.74 -1.64 11.52
N ASP A 31 -7.16 -2.82 11.35
CA ASP A 31 -7.21 -3.88 12.35
C ASP A 31 -6.18 -3.65 13.48
N ALA A 32 -6.62 -3.85 14.72
CA ALA A 32 -5.79 -3.60 15.89
C ALA A 32 -4.70 -4.66 16.10
N GLU A 33 -4.91 -5.90 15.64
CA GLU A 33 -3.94 -6.99 15.80
C GLU A 33 -2.78 -6.82 14.81
N THR A 34 -3.08 -6.48 13.56
CA THR A 34 -2.09 -6.18 12.50
C THR A 34 -1.31 -4.89 12.79
N MET A 35 -1.95 -3.87 13.39
CA MET A 35 -1.35 -2.57 13.68
C MET A 35 -0.82 -2.41 15.12
N LYS A 36 -0.79 -3.48 15.92
CA LYS A 36 -0.35 -3.43 17.34
C LYS A 36 1.06 -2.89 17.60
N HIS A 37 1.90 -2.84 16.56
CA HIS A 37 3.27 -2.31 16.63
C HIS A 37 3.42 -0.91 16.00
N SER A 38 2.34 -0.38 15.42
CA SER A 38 2.22 0.99 14.93
C SER A 38 1.64 1.89 16.03
N GLU A 39 1.64 3.20 15.83
CA GLU A 39 1.07 4.16 16.80
C GLU A 39 -0.43 3.93 17.01
N GLU A 40 -1.19 3.80 15.92
CA GLU A 40 -2.62 3.50 15.93
C GLU A 40 -3.08 2.86 14.61
N PRO A 41 -4.15 2.05 14.62
CA PRO A 41 -4.81 1.59 13.40
C PRO A 41 -5.42 2.77 12.62
N TYR A 42 -5.38 2.69 11.30
CA TYR A 42 -5.89 3.74 10.43
C TYR A 42 -7.40 3.68 10.29
N ASP A 43 -8.01 4.86 10.17
CA ASP A 43 -9.37 5.00 9.66
C ASP A 43 -9.39 5.01 8.11
N SER A 44 -10.57 5.22 7.52
CA SER A 44 -10.70 5.21 6.07
C SER A 44 -9.88 6.30 5.38
N ASP A 45 -9.75 7.46 6.02
CA ASP A 45 -9.02 8.59 5.44
C ASP A 45 -7.52 8.37 5.56
N GLY A 46 -7.05 7.78 6.67
CA GLY A 46 -5.68 7.34 6.86
C GLY A 46 -5.23 6.33 5.81
N VAL A 47 -6.07 5.34 5.46
CA VAL A 47 -5.75 4.36 4.41
C VAL A 47 -5.71 5.01 3.02
N ARG A 48 -6.59 5.97 2.73
CA ARG A 48 -6.51 6.73 1.46
C ARG A 48 -5.22 7.52 1.38
N LEU A 49 -4.86 8.23 2.45
CA LEU A 49 -3.63 9.00 2.51
C LEU A 49 -2.39 8.10 2.38
N TRP A 50 -2.42 6.90 2.97
CA TRP A 50 -1.36 5.91 2.83
C TRP A 50 -1.14 5.47 1.38
N ILE A 51 -2.23 5.25 0.63
CA ILE A 51 -2.16 4.91 -0.80
C ILE A 51 -1.58 6.08 -1.59
N GLU A 52 -2.06 7.31 -1.38
CA GLU A 52 -1.54 8.49 -2.08
C GLU A 52 -0.05 8.69 -1.81
N TRP A 53 0.36 8.60 -0.53
CA TRP A 53 1.74 8.76 -0.14
C TRP A 53 2.66 7.71 -0.78
N ASN A 54 2.19 6.45 -0.90
CA ASN A 54 2.93 5.40 -1.60
C ASN A 54 3.00 5.66 -3.11
N LEU A 55 1.91 6.09 -3.74
CA LEU A 55 1.87 6.45 -5.17
C LEU A 55 2.80 7.62 -5.51
N GLU A 56 2.93 8.60 -4.61
CA GLU A 56 3.92 9.67 -4.72
C GLU A 56 5.33 9.13 -4.51
N SER A 57 5.55 8.29 -3.51
CA SER A 57 6.85 7.70 -3.20
C SER A 57 7.40 6.84 -4.35
N TYR A 58 6.54 6.09 -5.05
CA TYR A 58 6.94 5.34 -6.24
C TYR A 58 7.47 6.27 -7.35
N LYS A 59 6.84 7.43 -7.56
CA LYS A 59 7.26 8.40 -8.58
C LYS A 59 8.58 9.09 -8.22
N ASP A 60 8.74 9.45 -6.96
CA ASP A 60 9.89 10.24 -6.50
C ASP A 60 11.12 9.37 -6.20
N PHE A 61 10.90 8.14 -5.71
CA PHE A 61 11.97 7.28 -5.19
C PHE A 61 12.04 5.90 -5.85
N GLY A 62 11.02 5.48 -6.58
CA GLY A 62 10.93 4.14 -7.19
C GLY A 62 10.54 3.03 -6.20
N PHE A 63 10.18 3.37 -4.96
CA PHE A 63 9.69 2.45 -3.93
C PHE A 63 8.81 3.17 -2.91
N GLY A 64 8.04 2.39 -2.14
CA GLY A 64 7.16 2.86 -1.06
C GLY A 64 7.35 2.01 0.20
N LEU A 65 6.46 2.17 1.18
CA LEU A 65 6.53 1.51 2.49
C LEU A 65 5.44 0.45 2.66
#